data_AF-A0A2S5ZET2-F1
#
_entry.id   AF-A0A2S5ZET2-F1
#
_cell.length_a   1.000
_cell.length_b   1.000
_cell.length_c   1.000
_cell.angle_alpha   90.00
_cell.angle_beta   90.00
_cell.angle_gamma   90.00
#
_symmetry.space_group_name_H-M   'P 1'
#
loop_
_entity.id
_entity.type
_entity.pdbx_description
1 polymer ?
#
loop_
_entity_poly.entity_id
_entity_poly.type
_entity_poly.pdbx_seq_one_letter_code
_entity_poly.pdbx_strand_id
1 'polypeptide(L)'
;MPIHIRAVCLLVATLLASGCASSRSETAEGGPLARQITQSAHCGLTAPGHVHLTSRAEVQRLEALPGRNLSLETLKTVQFEREHIVLAAIGQKPTGGYSVTLDSSEIRSGTLELRIRVAEPAPGTMVTQALTTPCAVIAVTAEGWDDIQITRAENNR
;
A
#
# COMPACT_ATOMS: atom_id res chain seq x y z
N MET A 1 46.61 -18.61 55.27
CA MET A 1 46.09 -17.25 55.02
C MET A 1 47.30 -16.34 54.80
N PRO A 2 47.40 -15.53 53.75
CA PRO A 2 46.32 -14.78 53.10
C PRO A 2 46.20 -14.98 51.57
N ILE A 3 45.19 -14.29 51.05
CA ILE A 3 44.48 -14.40 49.78
C ILE A 3 44.98 -13.31 48.84
N HIS A 4 45.28 -13.59 47.56
CA HIS A 4 45.24 -12.58 46.49
C HIS A 4 44.75 -13.17 45.15
N ILE A 5 43.42 -13.03 44.96
CA ILE A 5 42.73 -12.47 43.78
C ILE A 5 43.19 -13.02 42.42
N ARG A 6 42.47 -14.03 41.93
CA ARG A 6 42.42 -14.36 40.51
C ARG A 6 41.71 -13.23 39.77
N ALA A 7 42.45 -12.44 39.01
CA ALA A 7 41.89 -11.51 38.04
C ALA A 7 41.18 -12.30 36.94
N VAL A 8 39.88 -12.49 37.10
CA VAL A 8 39.00 -13.01 36.05
C VAL A 8 38.72 -11.85 35.09
N CYS A 9 39.49 -11.79 34.00
CA CYS A 9 39.16 -10.95 32.85
C CYS A 9 37.87 -11.48 32.22
N LEU A 10 36.73 -10.94 32.65
CA LEU A 10 35.46 -11.05 31.92
C LEU A 10 35.58 -10.23 30.62
N LEU A 11 35.98 -10.91 29.54
CA LEU A 11 35.80 -10.46 28.17
C LEU A 11 34.29 -10.49 27.87
N VAL A 12 33.61 -9.38 28.14
CA VAL A 12 32.25 -9.14 27.66
C VAL A 12 32.36 -8.85 26.16
N ALA A 13 32.24 -9.90 25.34
CA ALA A 13 32.05 -9.78 23.91
C ALA A 13 30.63 -9.23 23.67
N THR A 14 30.50 -7.92 23.59
CA THR A 14 29.28 -7.26 23.09
C THR A 14 29.09 -7.65 21.62
N LEU A 15 28.27 -8.67 21.36
CA LEU A 15 27.71 -8.93 20.03
C LEU A 15 26.82 -7.73 19.68
N LEU A 16 27.36 -6.83 18.84
CA LEU A 16 26.56 -5.86 18.11
C LEU A 16 25.74 -6.65 17.08
N ALA A 17 24.54 -7.06 17.47
CA ALA A 17 23.55 -7.56 16.52
C ALA A 17 23.09 -6.37 15.66
N SER A 18 23.79 -6.12 14.56
CA SER A 18 23.32 -5.23 13.50
C SER A 18 22.10 -5.89 12.87
N GLY A 19 20.91 -5.56 13.37
CA GLY A 19 19.65 -5.92 12.73
C GLY A 19 19.53 -5.17 11.41
N CYS A 20 19.96 -5.78 10.31
CA CYS A 20 19.61 -5.29 8.99
C CYS A 20 18.09 -5.40 8.86
N ALA A 21 17.40 -4.25 8.90
CA ALA A 21 16.01 -4.18 8.45
C ALA A 21 16.01 -4.61 6.97
N SER A 22 15.53 -5.82 6.72
CA SER A 22 15.45 -6.37 5.37
C SER A 22 14.41 -5.56 4.60
N SER A 23 14.81 -4.98 3.48
CA SER A 23 13.92 -4.33 2.54
C SER A 23 13.98 -4.99 1.18
N ARG A 24 12.85 -5.04 0.50
CA ARG A 24 12.68 -5.74 -0.77
C ARG A 24 11.76 -4.94 -1.66
N SER A 25 12.14 -4.73 -2.92
CA SER A 25 11.36 -4.01 -3.93
C SER A 25 10.70 -4.93 -4.98
N GLU A 26 11.03 -6.22 -4.98
CA GLU A 26 10.61 -7.21 -5.99
C GLU A 26 10.21 -8.54 -5.35
N THR A 27 9.38 -9.34 -6.02
CA THR A 27 9.02 -10.69 -5.56
C THR A 27 10.20 -11.65 -5.63
N ALA A 28 10.07 -12.85 -5.05
CA ALA A 28 11.11 -13.89 -5.15
C ALA A 28 11.41 -14.31 -6.60
N GLU A 29 10.46 -14.12 -7.51
CA GLU A 29 10.58 -14.39 -8.94
C GLU A 29 11.13 -13.18 -9.74
N GLY A 30 11.48 -12.08 -9.07
CA GLY A 30 11.98 -10.86 -9.70
C GLY A 30 10.89 -9.99 -10.35
N GLY A 31 9.61 -10.22 -10.01
CA GLY A 31 8.49 -9.40 -10.46
C GLY A 31 8.24 -8.19 -9.56
N PRO A 32 7.42 -7.22 -9.98
CA PRO A 32 7.05 -6.09 -9.12
C PRO A 32 6.21 -6.56 -7.93
N LEU A 33 6.41 -5.98 -6.75
CA LEU A 33 5.58 -6.25 -5.57
C LEU A 33 4.15 -5.75 -5.71
N ALA A 34 3.95 -4.70 -6.51
CA ALA A 34 2.64 -4.17 -6.81
C ALA A 34 2.57 -3.60 -8.23
N ARG A 35 1.38 -3.64 -8.84
CA ARG A 35 1.07 -3.00 -10.12
C ARG A 35 -0.32 -2.38 -10.07
N GLN A 36 -0.48 -1.20 -10.66
CA GLN A 36 -1.79 -0.59 -10.76
C GLN A 36 -2.63 -1.30 -11.83
N ILE A 37 -3.82 -1.78 -11.46
CA ILE A 37 -4.80 -2.35 -12.38
C ILE A 37 -5.54 -1.20 -13.08
N THR A 38 -6.06 -0.26 -12.29
CA THR A 38 -6.86 0.87 -12.77
C THR A 38 -6.97 1.94 -11.67
N GLN A 39 -7.66 3.04 -11.98
CA GLN A 39 -8.09 4.04 -11.02
C GLN A 39 -9.55 4.43 -11.31
N SER A 40 -10.25 4.98 -10.33
CA SER A 40 -11.60 5.53 -10.54
C SER A 40 -11.81 6.78 -9.70
N ALA A 41 -12.59 7.72 -10.23
CA ALA A 41 -13.09 8.87 -9.48
C ALA A 41 -14.25 8.50 -8.55
N HIS A 42 -14.80 7.29 -8.67
CA HIS A 42 -16.00 6.85 -7.97
C HIS A 42 -15.81 5.42 -7.47
N CYS A 43 -15.02 5.22 -6.41
CA CYS A 43 -14.81 3.90 -5.83
C CYS A 43 -15.82 3.54 -4.73
N GLY A 44 -16.61 4.50 -4.25
CA GLY A 44 -17.58 4.33 -3.16
C GLY A 44 -16.97 4.40 -1.76
N LEU A 45 -15.65 4.59 -1.64
CA LEU A 45 -14.94 4.73 -0.37
C LEU A 45 -14.89 6.20 0.06
N THR A 46 -15.71 6.57 1.05
CA THR A 46 -15.88 7.97 1.47
C THR A 46 -14.84 8.44 2.49
N ALA A 47 -14.22 7.53 3.23
CA ALA A 47 -13.12 7.81 4.14
C ALA A 47 -11.75 7.54 3.45
N PRO A 48 -10.69 8.29 3.79
CA PRO A 48 -9.33 7.92 3.41
C PRO A 48 -8.95 6.57 4.03
N GLY A 49 -8.14 5.79 3.31
CA GLY A 49 -7.65 4.51 3.79
C GLY A 49 -7.57 3.49 2.67
N HIS A 50 -7.65 2.22 3.03
CA HIS A 50 -7.60 1.15 2.06
C HIS A 50 -8.56 0.01 2.36
N VAL A 51 -8.88 -0.74 1.32
CA VAL A 51 -9.56 -2.04 1.42
C VAL A 51 -8.65 -3.08 0.80
N HIS A 52 -8.34 -4.13 1.55
CA HIS A 52 -7.58 -5.28 1.09
C HIS A 52 -8.54 -6.41 0.75
N LEU A 53 -8.41 -6.95 -0.46
CA LEU A 53 -9.24 -8.02 -1.00
C LEU A 53 -8.33 -9.21 -1.35
N THR A 54 -8.61 -10.34 -0.74
CA THR A 54 -7.87 -11.60 -0.86
C THR A 54 -8.62 -12.65 -1.67
N SER A 55 -9.86 -12.38 -2.10
CA SER A 55 -10.60 -13.32 -2.95
C SER A 55 -11.63 -12.67 -3.87
N ARG A 56 -12.06 -13.46 -4.87
CA ARG A 56 -13.15 -13.10 -5.81
C ARG A 56 -14.47 -12.78 -5.10
N ALA A 57 -14.77 -13.47 -4.00
CA ALA A 57 -15.98 -13.20 -3.22
C ALA A 57 -15.94 -11.80 -2.59
N GLU A 58 -14.77 -11.31 -2.21
CA GLU A 58 -14.62 -9.94 -1.67
C GLU A 58 -14.74 -8.87 -2.76
N VAL A 59 -14.26 -9.17 -3.97
CA VAL A 59 -14.50 -8.30 -5.13
C VAL A 59 -16.00 -8.18 -5.42
N GLN A 60 -16.79 -9.24 -5.26
CA GLN A 60 -18.24 -9.18 -5.43
C GLN A 60 -18.91 -8.29 -4.37
N ARG A 61 -18.40 -8.25 -3.13
CA ARG A 61 -18.87 -7.29 -2.12
C ARG A 61 -18.65 -5.84 -2.55
N LEU A 62 -17.66 -5.64 -3.42
CA LEU A 62 -17.46 -4.48 -4.31
C LEU A 62 -18.78 -3.88 -4.79
N GLU A 63 -19.62 -4.75 -5.38
CA GLU A 63 -20.80 -4.41 -6.16
C GLU A 63 -21.87 -3.66 -5.36
N ALA A 64 -21.92 -3.91 -4.05
CA ALA A 64 -22.90 -3.31 -3.14
C ALA A 64 -22.52 -1.89 -2.67
N LEU A 65 -21.29 -1.42 -2.93
CA LEU A 65 -20.89 -0.08 -2.49
C LEU A 65 -21.68 1.03 -3.22
N PRO A 66 -22.32 1.96 -2.48
CA PRO A 66 -23.06 3.06 -3.09
C PRO A 66 -22.12 4.05 -3.79
N GLY A 67 -22.59 4.68 -4.87
CA GLY A 67 -21.85 5.73 -5.57
C GLY A 67 -20.57 5.26 -6.28
N ARG A 68 -20.34 3.94 -6.37
CA ARG A 68 -19.24 3.35 -7.11
C ARG A 68 -19.55 3.31 -8.62
N ASN A 69 -18.60 3.75 -9.42
CA ASN A 69 -18.52 3.54 -10.87
C ASN A 69 -17.12 3.02 -11.22
N LEU A 70 -16.78 1.87 -10.66
CA LEU A 70 -15.54 1.14 -10.90
C LEU A 70 -15.92 -0.17 -11.61
N SER A 71 -15.35 -0.41 -12.80
CA SER A 71 -15.50 -1.69 -13.48
C SER A 71 -14.78 -2.78 -12.71
N LEU A 72 -15.52 -3.81 -12.30
CA LEU A 72 -14.97 -4.92 -11.52
C LEU A 72 -14.52 -6.09 -12.40
N GLU A 73 -14.80 -6.07 -13.70
CA GLU A 73 -14.49 -7.18 -14.61
C GLU A 73 -12.99 -7.47 -14.64
N THR A 74 -12.15 -6.43 -14.70
CA THR A 74 -10.70 -6.61 -14.64
C THR A 74 -10.24 -7.15 -13.28
N LEU A 75 -10.87 -6.74 -12.18
CA LEU A 75 -10.52 -7.21 -10.83
C LEU A 75 -10.89 -8.69 -10.66
N LYS A 76 -11.97 -9.14 -11.28
CA LYS A 76 -12.37 -10.56 -11.32
C LYS A 76 -11.37 -11.42 -12.10
N THR A 77 -10.44 -10.87 -12.88
CA THR A 77 -9.42 -11.68 -13.59
C THR A 77 -8.17 -11.97 -12.77
N VAL A 78 -8.00 -11.32 -11.61
CA VAL A 78 -6.82 -11.52 -10.74
C VAL A 78 -6.75 -12.96 -10.21
N GLN A 79 -5.54 -13.53 -10.21
CA GLN A 79 -5.22 -14.84 -9.64
C GLN A 79 -4.84 -14.63 -8.16
N PHE A 80 -5.78 -14.86 -7.26
CA PHE A 80 -5.65 -14.51 -5.84
C PHE A 80 -4.59 -15.33 -5.10
N GLU A 81 -4.17 -16.45 -5.67
CA GLU A 81 -3.06 -17.27 -5.20
C GLU A 81 -1.70 -16.58 -5.38
N ARG A 82 -1.62 -15.58 -6.26
CA ARG A 82 -0.39 -14.84 -6.58
C ARG A 82 -0.47 -13.37 -6.19
N GLU A 83 -1.65 -12.78 -6.35
CA GLU A 83 -1.87 -11.35 -6.14
C GLU A 83 -3.16 -11.08 -5.38
N HIS A 84 -3.08 -10.23 -4.35
CA HIS A 84 -4.24 -9.62 -3.72
C HIS A 84 -4.56 -8.27 -4.36
N ILE A 85 -5.72 -7.69 -4.04
CA ILE A 85 -6.11 -6.36 -4.51
C ILE A 85 -6.18 -5.40 -3.34
N VAL A 86 -5.62 -4.20 -3.51
CA VAL A 86 -5.72 -3.09 -2.57
C VAL A 86 -6.39 -1.91 -3.28
N LEU A 87 -7.51 -1.42 -2.73
CA LEU A 87 -8.11 -0.15 -3.13
C LEU A 87 -7.56 0.93 -2.21
N ALA A 88 -6.75 1.86 -2.74
CA ALA A 88 -6.19 2.98 -1.99
C ALA A 88 -7.01 4.25 -2.25
N ALA A 89 -7.77 4.71 -1.25
CA ALA A 89 -8.70 5.82 -1.38
C ALA A 89 -8.26 7.06 -0.58
N ILE A 90 -8.53 8.25 -1.13
CA ILE A 90 -8.23 9.54 -0.48
C ILE A 90 -9.44 10.18 0.19
N GLY A 91 -10.51 9.40 0.35
CA GLY A 91 -11.82 9.83 0.83
C GLY A 91 -12.58 10.68 -0.17
N GLN A 92 -13.76 11.13 0.24
CA GLN A 92 -14.65 11.94 -0.59
C GLN A 92 -14.01 13.29 -0.94
N LYS A 93 -14.20 13.74 -2.18
CA LYS A 93 -13.80 15.08 -2.65
C LYS A 93 -15.00 15.87 -3.14
N PRO A 94 -14.98 17.20 -2.97
CA PRO A 94 -16.11 18.06 -3.32
C PRO A 94 -16.28 18.24 -4.83
N THR A 95 -15.25 17.94 -5.62
CA THR A 95 -15.24 18.11 -7.09
C THR A 95 -14.60 16.92 -7.78
N GLY A 96 -14.71 16.89 -9.11
CA GLY A 96 -13.83 16.10 -9.97
C GLY A 96 -12.41 16.68 -10.06
N GLY A 97 -11.56 16.02 -10.84
CA GLY A 97 -10.17 16.44 -11.10
C GLY A 97 -9.13 15.82 -10.19
N TYR A 98 -9.54 15.08 -9.15
CA TYR A 98 -8.65 14.33 -8.29
C TYR A 98 -8.34 12.95 -8.89
N SER A 99 -7.09 12.50 -8.76
CA SER A 99 -6.68 11.14 -9.13
C SER A 99 -5.72 10.55 -8.11
N VAL A 100 -5.69 9.22 -8.06
CA VAL A 100 -4.79 8.46 -7.18
C VAL A 100 -4.06 7.46 -8.06
N THR A 101 -2.74 7.44 -7.96
CA THR A 101 -1.90 6.50 -8.71
C THR A 101 -0.87 5.86 -7.80
N LEU A 102 -0.50 4.61 -8.08
CA LEU A 102 0.63 3.95 -7.45
C LEU A 102 1.93 4.62 -7.92
N ASP A 103 2.75 5.03 -6.97
CA ASP A 103 4.07 5.63 -7.20
C ASP A 103 5.18 4.57 -7.06
N SER A 104 5.16 3.83 -5.96
CA SER A 104 6.12 2.75 -5.70
C SER A 104 5.58 1.73 -4.69
N SER A 105 6.22 0.58 -4.62
CA SER A 105 5.95 -0.46 -3.62
C SER A 105 7.25 -1.03 -3.06
N GLU A 106 7.33 -1.21 -1.75
CA GLU A 106 8.44 -1.88 -1.09
C GLU A 106 7.94 -2.66 0.12
N ILE A 107 8.55 -3.79 0.44
CA ILE A 107 8.36 -4.45 1.72
C ILE A 107 9.51 -4.06 2.63
N ARG A 108 9.22 -3.47 3.79
CA ARG A 108 10.20 -3.18 4.84
C ARG A 108 9.77 -3.84 6.13
N SER A 109 10.63 -4.67 6.70
CA SER A 109 10.39 -5.28 8.02
C SER A 109 9.02 -6.00 8.14
N GLY A 110 8.56 -6.63 7.05
CA GLY A 110 7.27 -7.33 6.99
C GLY A 110 6.07 -6.44 6.63
N THR A 111 6.24 -5.14 6.44
CA THR A 111 5.15 -4.24 6.00
C THR A 111 5.26 -3.95 4.51
N LEU A 112 4.18 -4.17 3.75
CA LEU A 112 4.07 -3.70 2.37
C LEU A 112 3.73 -2.21 2.38
N GLU A 113 4.73 -1.39 2.07
CA GLU A 113 4.60 0.05 1.88
C GLU A 113 4.19 0.35 0.43
N LEU A 114 2.94 0.80 0.26
CA LEU A 114 2.45 1.34 -1.00
C LEU A 114 2.51 2.86 -0.96
N ARG A 115 3.36 3.45 -1.79
CA ARG A 115 3.39 4.90 -1.97
C ARG A 115 2.44 5.28 -3.08
N ILE A 116 1.52 6.19 -2.80
CA ILE A 116 0.56 6.71 -3.79
C ILE A 116 0.86 8.17 -4.11
N ARG A 117 0.67 8.55 -5.36
CA ARG A 117 0.63 9.94 -5.78
C ARG A 117 -0.82 10.39 -5.91
N VAL A 118 -1.13 11.53 -5.30
CA VAL A 118 -2.43 12.18 -5.39
C VAL A 118 -2.27 13.42 -6.26
N ALA A 119 -2.95 13.44 -7.40
CA ALA A 119 -3.03 14.66 -8.20
C ALA A 119 -4.32 15.40 -7.86
N GLU A 120 -4.18 16.69 -7.54
CA GLU A 120 -5.29 17.59 -7.25
C GLU A 120 -5.46 18.57 -8.41
N PRO A 121 -6.69 19.02 -8.71
CA PRO A 121 -6.90 20.04 -9.73
C PRO A 121 -6.18 21.34 -9.35
N ALA A 122 -5.49 21.95 -10.31
CA ALA A 122 -4.76 23.19 -10.05
C ALA A 122 -5.74 24.34 -9.75
N PRO A 123 -5.35 25.33 -8.93
CA PRO A 123 -6.18 26.49 -8.65
C PRO A 123 -6.66 27.19 -9.94
N GLY A 124 -7.96 27.50 -10.00
CA GLY A 124 -8.58 28.15 -11.16
C GLY A 124 -8.88 27.25 -12.35
N THR A 125 -8.54 25.95 -12.30
CA THR A 125 -8.99 25.02 -13.34
C THR A 125 -10.50 24.77 -13.25
N MET A 126 -11.16 24.71 -14.41
CA MET A 126 -12.55 24.28 -14.47
C MET A 126 -12.64 22.80 -14.13
N VAL A 127 -13.47 22.46 -13.14
CA VAL A 127 -13.70 21.09 -12.67
C VAL A 127 -15.19 20.80 -12.57
N THR A 128 -15.54 19.52 -12.73
CA THR A 128 -16.90 19.03 -12.49
C THR A 128 -17.30 19.24 -11.03
N GLN A 129 -18.46 19.87 -10.82
CA GLN A 129 -19.04 20.10 -9.51
C GLN A 129 -19.88 18.90 -9.07
N ALA A 130 -19.22 17.84 -8.62
CA ALA A 130 -19.86 16.63 -8.12
C ALA A 130 -18.99 15.97 -7.04
N LEU A 131 -19.64 15.34 -6.06
CA LEU A 131 -18.94 14.53 -5.06
C LEU A 131 -18.29 13.32 -5.73
N THR A 132 -17.01 13.12 -5.45
CA THR A 132 -16.22 12.00 -5.98
C THR A 132 -15.60 11.20 -4.83
N THR A 133 -15.20 9.95 -5.10
CA THR A 133 -14.48 9.06 -4.17
C THR A 133 -13.26 8.46 -4.87
N PRO A 134 -12.20 9.26 -5.11
CA PRO A 134 -11.07 8.83 -5.93
C PRO A 134 -10.26 7.72 -5.26
N CYS A 135 -9.89 6.70 -6.03
CA CYS A 135 -9.00 5.64 -5.57
C CYS A 135 -8.15 5.04 -6.70
N ALA A 136 -7.03 4.43 -6.31
CA ALA A 136 -6.28 3.51 -7.14
C ALA A 136 -6.66 2.07 -6.80
N VAL A 137 -6.72 1.20 -7.81
CA VAL A 137 -6.86 -0.25 -7.64
C VAL A 137 -5.53 -0.91 -7.98
N ILE A 138 -4.93 -1.54 -6.99
CA ILE A 138 -3.55 -2.03 -7.05
C ILE A 138 -3.56 -3.54 -6.83
N ALA A 139 -2.98 -4.31 -7.75
CA ALA A 139 -2.62 -5.70 -7.47
C ALA A 139 -1.31 -5.71 -6.68
N VAL A 140 -1.25 -6.48 -5.60
CA VAL A 140 -0.06 -6.64 -4.75
C VAL A 140 0.28 -8.12 -4.62
N THR A 141 1.54 -8.47 -4.46
CA THR A 141 1.93 -9.86 -4.17
C THR A 141 1.16 -10.40 -2.97
N ALA A 142 0.70 -11.65 -3.06
CA ALA A 142 -0.12 -12.27 -2.02
C ALA A 142 0.66 -12.60 -0.73
N GLU A 143 2.00 -12.61 -0.78
CA GLU A 143 2.87 -13.13 0.27
C GLU A 143 4.06 -12.21 0.57
N GLY A 144 4.77 -12.50 1.67
CA GLY A 144 6.02 -11.84 2.04
C GLY A 144 5.87 -10.59 2.91
N TRP A 145 4.65 -10.32 3.39
CA TRP A 145 4.32 -9.21 4.28
C TRP A 145 3.13 -9.58 5.19
N ASP A 146 3.06 -8.91 6.34
CA ASP A 146 2.08 -9.13 7.41
C ASP A 146 1.16 -7.92 7.63
N ASP A 147 1.56 -6.73 7.14
CA ASP A 147 0.80 -5.48 7.25
C ASP A 147 0.88 -4.65 5.95
N ILE A 148 -0.09 -3.76 5.74
CA ILE A 148 -0.12 -2.82 4.62
C ILE A 148 -0.10 -1.39 5.14
N GLN A 149 0.84 -0.59 4.64
CA GLN A 149 0.86 0.84 4.88
C GLN A 149 0.78 1.61 3.57
N ILE A 150 -0.12 2.60 3.54
CA ILE A 150 -0.27 3.51 2.41
C ILE A 150 0.23 4.88 2.79
N THR A 151 1.26 5.34 2.08
CA THR A 151 1.84 6.67 2.26
C THR A 151 1.65 7.51 1.00
N ARG A 152 1.67 8.84 1.14
CA ARG A 152 1.67 9.74 -0.01
C ARG A 152 3.10 10.00 -0.45
N ALA A 153 3.35 9.98 -1.76
CA ALA A 153 4.57 10.51 -2.32
C ALA A 153 4.63 12.02 -2.03
N GLU A 154 5.76 12.48 -1.51
CA GLU A 154 6.01 13.91 -1.37
C GLU A 154 6.03 14.53 -2.76
N ASN A 155 5.25 15.60 -2.96
CA ASN A 155 5.37 16.40 -4.15
C ASN A 155 6.68 17.18 -4.03
N ASN A 156 7.71 16.76 -4.77
CA ASN A 156 8.94 17.52 -4.92
C ASN A 156 8.58 18.80 -5.72
N ARG A 157 8.14 19.83 -5.00
CA ARG A 157 7.66 21.10 -5.55
C ARG A 157 8.67 22.21 -5.30
#